data_AF-A0A4Z0A5B4-F1
#
_entry.id   AF-A0A4Z0A5B4-F1
#
_cell.length_a   1.000
_cell.length_b   1.000
_cell.length_c   1.000
_cell.angle_alpha   90.00
_cell.angle_beta   90.00
_cell.angle_gamma   90.00
#
_symmetry.space_group_name_H-M   'P 1'
#
loop_
_entity.id
_entity.type
_entity.pdbx_description
1 polymer ?
#
loop_
_entity_poly.entity_id
_entity_poly.type
_entity_poly.pdbx_seq_one_letter_code
_entity_poly.pdbx_strand_id
1 'polypeptide(L)'
;MPSIAFHSVVPVDVDGFSLTINVIHTLFVDAPSEIVHTWLQPLPPSIDVHLLSDLVFSIAGIVDGQPVPPNQLTQSAVLRHLRTYLRINSVFLGVNTISQVFSEELDGIPKCLLLAWALSVIA
;
A
#
# COMPACT_ATOMS: atom_id res chain seq x y z
N MET A 1 -2.25 -15.05 -19.93
CA MET A 1 -2.11 -13.59 -20.13
C MET A 1 -0.93 -13.10 -19.29
N PRO A 2 -0.16 -12.08 -19.69
CA PRO A 2 0.99 -11.66 -18.90
C PRO A 2 0.55 -11.04 -17.58
N SER A 3 1.19 -11.45 -16.48
CA SER A 3 1.22 -10.66 -15.24
C SER A 3 2.40 -9.70 -15.34
N ILE A 4 2.22 -8.45 -14.96
CA ILE A 4 3.24 -7.42 -15.02
C ILE A 4 3.42 -6.84 -13.61
N ALA A 5 4.63 -6.89 -13.07
CA ALA A 5 4.97 -6.20 -11.83
C ALA A 5 5.61 -4.84 -12.14
N PHE A 6 5.08 -3.78 -11.55
CA PHE A 6 5.62 -2.43 -11.63
C PHE A 6 5.89 -1.91 -10.21
N HIS A 7 7.07 -1.35 -10.00
CA HIS A 7 7.48 -0.80 -8.72
C HIS A 7 7.59 0.71 -8.79
N SER A 8 6.95 1.40 -7.85
CA SER A 8 7.05 2.85 -7.69
C SER A 8 7.45 3.20 -6.27
N VAL A 9 8.38 4.14 -6.14
CA VAL A 9 8.88 4.62 -4.85
C VAL A 9 8.56 6.10 -4.76
N VAL A 10 7.88 6.49 -3.69
CA VAL A 10 7.57 7.89 -3.37
C VAL A 10 8.28 8.25 -2.07
N PRO A 11 9.49 8.84 -2.16
CA PRO A 11 10.18 9.36 -0.99
C PRO A 11 9.63 10.74 -0.61
N VAL A 12 9.44 10.97 0.67
CA VAL A 12 9.06 12.25 1.26
C VAL A 12 9.96 12.48 2.47
N ASP A 13 10.64 13.63 2.49
CA ASP A 13 11.50 14.05 3.60
C ASP A 13 10.96 15.35 4.19
N VAL A 14 10.72 15.36 5.51
CA VAL A 14 10.26 16.54 6.25
C VAL A 14 10.97 16.57 7.60
N ASP A 15 11.79 17.61 7.82
CA ASP A 15 12.40 17.99 9.11
C ASP A 15 12.84 16.83 10.01
N GLY A 16 13.76 15.99 9.50
CA GLY A 16 14.34 14.86 10.26
C GLY A 16 13.49 13.60 10.28
N PHE A 17 12.38 13.57 9.53
CA PHE A 17 11.55 12.41 9.30
C PHE A 17 11.52 12.05 7.81
N SER A 18 11.91 10.82 7.49
CA SER A 18 11.81 10.28 6.13
C SER A 18 10.70 9.24 6.06
N LEU A 19 9.76 9.45 5.14
CA LEU A 19 8.73 8.49 4.77
C LEU A 19 8.98 8.03 3.34
N THR A 20 9.19 6.74 3.16
CA THR A 20 9.27 6.14 1.83
C THR A 20 8.09 5.21 1.62
N ILE A 21 7.25 5.52 0.63
CA ILE A 21 6.15 4.65 0.22
C ILE A 21 6.66 3.81 -0.95
N ASN A 22 6.80 2.51 -0.73
CA ASN A 22 7.09 1.54 -1.78
C ASN A 22 5.76 0.91 -2.22
N VAL A 23 5.38 1.13 -3.47
CA VAL A 23 4.16 0.56 -4.06
C VAL A 23 4.55 -0.45 -5.13
N ILE A 24 4.17 -1.70 -4.91
CA ILE A 24 4.33 -2.79 -5.87
C ILE A 24 2.97 -3.04 -6.49
N HIS A 25 2.85 -2.77 -7.79
CA HIS A 25 1.66 -3.00 -8.58
C HIS A 25 1.82 -4.30 -9.35
N THR A 26 0.88 -5.23 -9.21
CA THR A 26 0.81 -6.42 -10.07
C THR A 26 -0.41 -6.29 -10.98
N LEU A 27 -0.16 -6.04 -12.26
CA LEU A 27 -1.16 -5.84 -13.29
C LEU A 27 -1.35 -7.14 -14.05
N PHE A 28 -2.59 -7.53 -14.29
CA PHE A 28 -2.92 -8.67 -15.14
C PHE A 28 -4.27 -8.41 -15.81
N VAL A 29 -4.47 -9.02 -16.96
CA VAL A 29 -5.76 -8.99 -17.66
C VAL A 29 -6.45 -10.32 -17.39
N ASP A 30 -7.72 -10.26 -16.95
CA ASP A 30 -8.60 -11.37 -16.55
C ASP A 30 -8.12 -12.18 -15.34
N ALA A 31 -7.02 -12.92 -15.48
CA ALA A 31 -6.48 -13.78 -14.43
C ALA A 31 -4.95 -13.67 -14.36
N PRO A 32 -4.37 -13.69 -13.15
CA PRO A 32 -2.92 -13.66 -12.98
C PRO A 32 -2.30 -14.92 -13.58
N SER A 33 -1.28 -14.74 -14.40
CA SER A 33 -0.40 -15.82 -14.85
C SER A 33 0.69 -16.09 -13.82
N GLU A 34 1.13 -17.35 -13.80
CA GLU A 34 2.31 -17.81 -13.07
C GLU A 34 3.60 -17.05 -13.45
N ILE A 35 3.66 -16.49 -14.66
CA ILE A 35 4.82 -15.73 -15.14
C ILE A 35 4.54 -14.24 -14.94
N VAL A 36 5.32 -13.62 -14.04
CA VAL A 36 5.29 -12.18 -13.77
C VAL A 36 6.48 -11.51 -14.44
N HIS A 37 6.21 -10.59 -15.36
CA HIS A 37 7.21 -9.78 -16.03
C HIS A 37 7.43 -8.47 -15.28
N THR A 38 8.67 -8.12 -14.96
CA THR A 38 8.96 -6.83 -14.36
C THR A 38 8.95 -5.72 -15.42
N TRP A 39 8.12 -4.71 -15.20
CA TRP A 39 8.06 -3.51 -16.02
C TRP A 39 8.82 -2.38 -15.33
N LEU A 40 9.87 -1.89 -15.99
CA LEU A 40 10.82 -0.94 -15.43
C LEU A 40 10.52 0.52 -15.78
N GLN A 41 9.56 0.76 -16.69
CA GLN A 41 9.19 2.09 -17.14
C GLN A 41 7.94 2.59 -16.43
N PRO A 42 7.67 3.91 -16.38
CA PRO A 42 6.38 4.41 -15.92
C PRO A 42 5.23 3.81 -16.74
N LEU A 43 4.07 3.62 -16.11
CA LEU A 43 2.84 3.26 -16.80
C LEU A 43 2.46 4.36 -17.80
N PRO A 44 2.11 4.04 -19.05
CA PRO A 44 1.59 5.00 -20.01
C PRO A 44 0.34 5.70 -19.44
N PRO A 45 0.20 7.03 -19.63
CA PRO A 45 -0.93 7.79 -19.09
C PRO A 45 -2.28 7.43 -19.73
N SER A 46 -2.27 6.66 -20.83
CA SER A 46 -3.46 6.17 -21.52
C SER A 46 -4.02 4.86 -20.95
N ILE A 47 -3.40 4.31 -19.89
CA ILE A 47 -3.85 3.07 -19.26
C ILE A 47 -4.59 3.42 -17.97
N ASP A 48 -5.90 3.16 -17.97
CA ASP A 48 -6.69 3.17 -16.75
C ASP A 48 -6.46 1.87 -15.98
N VAL A 49 -5.82 1.97 -14.82
CA VAL A 49 -5.58 0.84 -13.92
C VAL A 49 -6.68 0.82 -12.88
N HIS A 50 -7.54 -0.20 -12.94
CA HIS A 50 -8.56 -0.44 -11.93
C HIS A 50 -8.03 -1.35 -10.82
N LEU A 51 -8.24 -0.94 -9.58
CA LEU A 51 -7.91 -1.75 -8.40
C LEU A 51 -8.95 -2.88 -8.30
N LEU A 52 -8.54 -4.13 -8.57
CA LEU A 52 -9.42 -5.30 -8.47
C LEU A 52 -9.59 -5.83 -7.04
N SER A 53 -8.76 -5.37 -6.11
CA SER A 53 -8.74 -5.85 -4.73
C SER A 53 -8.50 -4.72 -3.75
N ASP A 54 -8.70 -5.01 -2.47
CA ASP A 54 -8.35 -4.11 -1.38
C ASP A 54 -6.85 -3.82 -1.37
N LEU A 55 -6.48 -2.60 -0.99
CA LEU A 55 -5.10 -2.18 -0.88
C LEU A 55 -4.57 -2.55 0.51
N VAL A 56 -3.40 -3.21 0.57
CA VAL A 56 -2.75 -3.55 1.85
C VAL A 56 -1.48 -2.72 1.99
N PHE A 57 -1.38 -1.95 3.08
CA PHE A 57 -0.10 -1.33 3.46
C PHE A 57 0.62 -2.21 4.46
N SER A 58 1.86 -2.58 4.15
CA SER A 58 2.81 -3.14 5.10
C SER A 58 3.71 -2.02 5.62
N ILE A 59 3.91 -1.98 6.93
CA ILE A 59 4.57 -0.84 7.58
C ILE A 59 5.80 -1.36 8.31
N ALA A 60 6.95 -0.74 8.04
CA ALA A 60 8.22 -0.99 8.69
C ALA A 60 8.86 0.35 9.06
N GLY A 61 9.73 0.35 10.06
CA GLY A 61 10.40 1.57 10.53
C GLY A 61 11.82 1.30 11.00
N ILE A 62 12.66 2.34 10.97
CA ILE A 62 14.02 2.34 11.47
C ILE A 62 14.17 3.56 12.39
N VAL A 63 14.74 3.37 13.58
CA VAL A 63 15.08 4.44 14.54
C VAL A 63 16.53 4.26 14.94
N ASP A 64 17.33 5.33 14.87
CA ASP A 64 18.78 5.32 15.14
C ASP A 64 19.55 4.22 14.40
N GLY A 65 19.15 3.97 13.13
CA GLY A 65 19.74 2.93 12.29
C GLY A 65 19.33 1.49 12.64
N GLN A 66 18.45 1.30 13.62
CA GLN A 66 17.96 -0.02 14.03
C GLN A 66 16.50 -0.25 13.57
N PRO A 67 16.18 -1.41 12.97
CA PRO A 67 14.81 -1.78 12.65
C PRO A 67 13.92 -1.77 13.91
N VAL A 68 12.75 -1.14 13.81
CA VAL A 68 11.77 -1.14 14.90
C VAL A 68 11.04 -2.48 14.92
N PRO A 69 11.03 -3.20 16.05
CA PRO A 69 10.29 -4.44 16.19
C PRO A 69 8.79 -4.25 15.87
N PRO A 70 8.14 -5.19 15.15
CA PRO A 70 6.74 -5.05 14.76
C PRO A 70 5.75 -4.77 15.89
N ASN A 71 5.96 -5.38 17.05
CA ASN A 71 5.13 -5.16 18.25
C ASN A 71 5.21 -3.72 18.76
N GLN A 72 6.39 -3.10 18.73
CA GLN A 72 6.60 -1.70 19.08
C GLN A 72 6.01 -0.77 18.01
N LEU A 73 6.19 -1.12 16.73
CA LEU A 73 5.66 -0.35 15.62
C LEU A 73 4.13 -0.29 15.64
N THR A 74 3.48 -1.39 16.01
CA THR A 74 2.02 -1.50 16.17
C THR A 74 1.48 -0.53 17.22
N GLN A 75 2.25 -0.27 18.26
CA GLN A 75 1.91 0.63 19.36
C GLN A 75 2.35 2.08 19.13
N SER A 76 3.11 2.33 18.05
CA SER A 76 3.74 3.62 17.78
C SER A 76 2.72 4.73 17.52
N ALA A 77 3.06 5.96 17.94
CA ALA A 77 2.28 7.15 17.64
C ALA A 77 2.22 7.42 16.12
N VAL A 78 3.31 7.10 15.40
CA VAL A 78 3.41 7.26 13.94
C VAL A 78 2.34 6.43 13.23
N LEU A 79 2.26 5.13 13.55
CA LEU A 79 1.29 4.24 12.93
C LEU A 79 -0.15 4.66 13.25
N ARG A 80 -0.40 5.05 14.51
CA ARG A 80 -1.70 5.57 14.92
C ARG A 80 -2.08 6.83 14.15
N HIS A 81 -1.13 7.74 13.96
CA HIS A 81 -1.34 8.98 13.23
C HIS A 81 -1.60 8.73 11.74
N LEU A 82 -0.78 7.89 11.09
CA LEU A 82 -0.99 7.49 9.69
C LEU A 82 -2.38 6.88 9.48
N ARG A 83 -2.76 5.92 10.32
CA ARG A 83 -4.08 5.30 10.25
C ARG A 83 -5.21 6.32 10.47
N THR A 84 -5.04 7.22 11.41
CA THR A 84 -6.02 8.28 11.71
C THR A 84 -6.16 9.24 10.53
N TYR A 85 -5.04 9.63 9.91
CA TYR A 85 -5.02 10.47 8.72
C TYR A 85 -5.74 9.80 7.56
N LEU A 86 -5.42 8.53 7.25
CA LEU A 86 -6.11 7.78 6.20
C LEU A 86 -7.62 7.72 6.47
N ARG A 87 -8.01 7.54 7.74
CA ARG A 87 -9.42 7.43 8.13
C ARG A 87 -10.17 8.74 8.01
N ILE A 88 -9.58 9.85 8.43
CA ILE A 88 -10.18 11.18 8.33
C ILE A 88 -10.32 11.60 6.86
N ASN A 89 -9.34 11.24 6.03
CA ASN A 89 -9.30 11.62 4.62
C ASN A 89 -9.89 10.56 3.68
N SER A 90 -10.56 9.53 4.21
CA SER A 90 -10.95 8.36 3.41
C SER A 90 -11.82 8.73 2.20
N VAL A 91 -12.73 9.68 2.36
CA VAL A 91 -13.58 10.20 1.27
C VAL A 91 -12.75 10.84 0.16
N PHE A 92 -11.79 11.70 0.50
CA PHE A 92 -10.92 12.35 -0.48
C PHE A 92 -9.96 11.36 -1.17
N LEU A 93 -9.62 10.28 -0.47
CA LEU A 93 -8.76 9.21 -0.97
C LEU A 93 -9.55 8.14 -1.77
N GLY A 94 -10.88 8.24 -1.87
CA GLY A 94 -11.71 7.23 -2.54
C GLY A 94 -11.75 5.88 -1.81
N VAL A 95 -11.52 5.88 -0.49
CA VAL A 95 -11.46 4.68 0.35
C VAL A 95 -12.68 4.63 1.26
N ASN A 96 -13.27 3.45 1.41
CA ASN A 96 -14.47 3.24 2.21
C ASN A 96 -14.12 2.87 3.65
N THR A 97 -13.29 1.84 3.83
CA THR A 97 -12.95 1.31 5.16
C THR A 97 -11.44 1.15 5.29
N ILE A 98 -10.91 1.54 6.46
CA ILE A 98 -9.54 1.22 6.86
C ILE A 98 -9.61 0.25 8.03
N SER A 99 -8.96 -0.91 7.90
CA SER A 99 -8.96 -1.93 8.94
C SER A 99 -8.21 -1.48 10.20
N GLN A 100 -8.37 -2.24 11.28
CA GLN A 100 -7.39 -2.23 12.36
C GLN A 100 -6.04 -2.72 11.84
N VAL A 101 -4.96 -2.37 12.53
CA VAL A 101 -3.64 -2.93 12.23
C VAL A 101 -3.66 -4.40 12.64
N PHE A 102 -3.24 -5.28 11.74
CA PHE A 102 -3.07 -6.71 11.97
C PHE A 102 -1.66 -7.12 11.56
N SER A 103 -1.23 -8.32 11.96
CA SER A 103 0.01 -8.93 11.51
C SER A 103 -0.30 -10.33 11.05
N GLU A 104 0.26 -10.75 9.92
CA GLU A 104 0.15 -12.15 9.49
C GLU A 104 1.18 -12.99 10.24
N GLU A 105 0.84 -14.24 10.56
CA GLU A 105 1.72 -15.15 11.33
C GLU A 105 3.07 -15.43 10.63
N LEU A 106 3.13 -15.25 9.31
CA LEU A 106 4.29 -15.57 8.48
C LEU A 106 5.40 -14.51 8.53
N ASP A 107 5.05 -13.22 8.61
CA ASP A 107 6.03 -12.13 8.56
C ASP A 107 6.01 -11.25 9.81
N GLY A 108 4.95 -11.32 10.62
CA GLY A 108 4.77 -10.47 11.80
C GLY A 108 4.69 -8.98 11.47
N ILE A 109 4.64 -8.59 10.20
CA ILE A 109 4.72 -7.18 9.78
C ILE A 109 3.36 -6.52 10.02
N PRO A 110 3.33 -5.32 10.63
CA PRO A 110 2.08 -4.59 10.81
C PRO A 110 1.49 -4.18 9.45
N LYS A 111 0.26 -4.60 9.21
CA LYS A 111 -0.51 -4.38 7.99
C LYS A 111 -1.81 -3.65 8.29
N CYS A 112 -2.29 -2.84 7.35
CA CYS A 112 -3.67 -2.34 7.34
C CYS A 112 -4.28 -2.42 5.94
N LEU A 113 -5.56 -2.80 5.87
CA LEU A 113 -6.35 -2.90 4.65
C LEU A 113 -7.10 -1.60 4.40
N LEU A 114 -7.17 -1.20 3.13
CA LEU A 114 -8.00 -0.13 2.62
C LEU A 114 -8.96 -0.71 1.59
N LEU A 115 -10.24 -0.76 1.96
CA LEU A 115 -11.30 -1.15 1.05
C LEU A 115 -11.61 0.04 0.14
N ALA A 116 -11.28 -0.05 -1.14
CA ALA A 116 -11.64 0.97 -2.12
C ALA A 116 -13.16 1.01 -2.34
N TRP A 117 -13.68 2.14 -2.80
CA TRP A 117 -15.07 2.20 -3.24
C TRP A 117 -15.21 1.32 -4.48
N ALA A 118 -16.00 0.25 -4.39
CA ALA A 118 -16.43 -0.50 -5.57
C ALA A 118 -17.41 0.38 -6.36
N LEU A 119 -16.91 1.35 -7.11
CA LEU A 119 -17.69 2.07 -8.12
C LEU A 119 -17.58 1.32 -9.44
N SER A 120 -18.21 0.15 -9.51
CA SER A 120 -18.73 -0.39 -10.76
C SER A 120 -20.11 0.22 -11.01
N VAL A 121 -20.13 1.51 -11.37
CA VAL A 121 -21.26 2.03 -12.17
C VAL A 121 -20.86 1.84 -13.63
N ILE A 122 -21.15 0.65 -14.14
CA ILE A 122 -21.26 0.44 -15.58
C ILE A 122 -22.57 1.13 -15.97
N ALA A 123 -22.46 2.27 -16.65
CA ALA A 123 -23.54 2.89 -17.42
C ALA A 123 -23.37 2.53 -18.89
#